data_AF-A0A1I0KP92-F1
#
_entry.id   AF-A0A1I0KP92-F1
#
_cell.length_a   1.000
_cell.length_b   1.000
_cell.length_c   1.000
_cell.angle_alpha   90.00
_cell.angle_beta   90.00
_cell.angle_gamma   90.00
#
_symmetry.space_group_name_H-M   'P 1'
#
loop_
_entity.id
_entity.type
_entity.pdbx_description
1 polymer ?
#
loop_
_entity_poly.entity_id
_entity_poly.type
_entity_poly.pdbx_seq_one_letter_code
_entity_poly.pdbx_strand_id
1 'polypeptide(L)'
;MASWQPLRPLVLSGILLLASSAGSAPSAGKPALASVEAQVYDRQKGAVVAMDEASDPYGMNVDAFIVVKVQGTYEGDAPLKLKLVASAPKESSEAGDRAAWKVTQTRTLHALAENGTTQVPFLLPYACASQVKVTVTLTGPGIKGSKTLDTAFPCAE
;
A
#
# COMPACT_ATOMS: atom_id res chain seq x y z
N MET A 1 49.06 54.56 -28.61
CA MET A 1 50.34 53.82 -28.63
C MET A 1 50.01 52.37 -28.35
N ALA A 2 50.38 51.50 -29.30
CA ALA A 2 50.25 50.06 -29.21
C ALA A 2 51.47 49.47 -28.49
N SER A 3 51.29 48.40 -27.73
CA SER A 3 52.29 47.34 -27.65
C SER A 3 51.58 46.00 -27.53
N TRP A 4 51.83 45.20 -28.55
CA TRP A 4 51.35 43.85 -28.79
C TRP A 4 52.28 42.80 -28.18
N GLN A 5 51.72 41.58 -28.04
CA GLN A 5 52.35 40.24 -28.10
C GLN A 5 52.99 39.62 -26.83
N PRO A 6 53.10 38.26 -26.71
CA PRO A 6 52.43 37.15 -27.45
C PRO A 6 51.94 35.92 -26.61
N LEU A 7 51.02 35.12 -27.21
CA LEU A 7 50.95 33.64 -27.39
C LEU A 7 51.44 32.70 -26.23
N ARG A 8 50.87 31.54 -25.85
CA ARG A 8 49.93 30.54 -26.44
C ARG A 8 49.69 29.40 -25.39
N PRO A 9 49.01 28.26 -25.72
CA PRO A 9 47.92 27.68 -24.93
C PRO A 9 48.36 26.51 -24.02
N LEU A 10 47.48 26.12 -23.09
CA LEU A 10 47.39 24.74 -22.64
C LEU A 10 46.00 24.21 -23.00
N VAL A 11 46.00 23.46 -24.10
CA VAL A 11 44.93 22.54 -24.47
C VAL A 11 44.94 21.43 -23.42
N LEU A 12 43.91 21.35 -22.62
CA LEU A 12 43.54 20.11 -21.95
C LEU A 12 42.07 19.85 -22.25
N SER A 13 41.91 19.02 -23.27
CA SER A 13 40.71 18.28 -23.62
C SER A 13 40.10 17.66 -22.37
N GLY A 14 39.16 18.37 -21.76
CA GLY A 14 38.16 17.79 -20.87
C GLY A 14 36.87 17.69 -21.64
N ILE A 15 36.69 16.62 -22.41
CA ILE A 15 35.37 16.24 -22.92
C ILE A 15 34.57 15.88 -21.66
N LEU A 16 33.84 16.85 -21.11
CA LEU A 16 32.70 16.55 -20.24
C LEU A 16 31.66 15.90 -21.15
N LEU A 17 31.75 14.57 -21.27
CA LEU A 17 30.59 13.74 -21.54
C LEU A 17 29.63 13.98 -20.38
N LEU A 18 28.80 15.02 -20.52
CA LEU A 18 27.48 15.06 -19.92
C LEU A 18 26.70 13.93 -20.59
N ALA A 19 27.04 12.70 -20.19
CA ALA A 19 26.18 11.55 -20.29
C ALA A 19 24.93 12.00 -19.55
N SER A 20 23.97 12.48 -20.33
CA SER A 20 22.60 12.57 -19.91
C SER A 20 22.27 11.14 -19.55
N SER A 21 22.36 10.83 -18.26
CA SER A 21 21.62 9.72 -17.70
C SER A 21 20.18 10.07 -18.04
N ALA A 22 19.73 9.58 -19.19
CA ALA A 22 18.35 9.26 -19.41
C ALA A 22 18.04 8.21 -18.34
N GLY A 23 17.88 8.69 -17.10
CA GLY A 23 17.14 7.98 -16.08
C GLY A 23 15.80 7.79 -16.73
N SER A 24 15.55 6.57 -17.19
CA SER A 24 14.24 6.13 -17.63
C SER A 24 13.26 6.65 -16.58
N ALA A 25 12.49 7.69 -16.92
CA ALA A 25 11.34 8.04 -16.14
C ALA A 25 10.57 6.73 -15.96
N PRO A 26 10.24 6.32 -14.73
CA PRO A 26 9.53 5.07 -14.53
C PRO A 26 8.31 5.13 -15.44
N SER A 27 8.29 4.25 -16.45
CA SER A 27 7.15 4.09 -17.34
C SER A 27 5.96 3.96 -16.41
N ALA A 28 5.02 4.90 -16.53
CA ALA A 28 3.88 5.00 -15.65
C ALA A 28 3.04 3.74 -15.86
N GLY A 29 3.36 2.71 -15.10
CA GLY A 29 2.81 1.37 -15.28
C GLY A 29 1.31 1.41 -15.05
N LYS A 30 0.59 0.54 -15.77
CA LYS A 30 -0.84 0.34 -15.52
C LYS A 30 -1.05 0.06 -14.02
N PRO A 31 -2.10 0.63 -13.40
CA PRO A 31 -2.41 0.40 -11.99
C PRO A 31 -2.45 -1.08 -11.64
N ALA A 32 -1.75 -1.45 -10.57
CA ALA A 32 -1.71 -2.81 -10.05
C ALA A 32 -1.65 -2.84 -8.52
N LEU A 33 -2.13 -3.93 -7.93
CA LEU A 33 -2.02 -4.17 -6.48
C LEU A 33 -0.57 -4.54 -6.13
N ALA A 34 0.11 -3.68 -5.38
CA ALA A 34 1.49 -3.88 -4.97
C ALA A 34 1.61 -4.69 -3.67
N SER A 35 0.91 -4.28 -2.61
CA SER A 35 0.87 -5.02 -1.34
C SER A 35 -0.46 -4.84 -0.60
N VAL A 36 -0.71 -5.74 0.34
CA VAL A 36 -1.78 -5.67 1.33
C VAL A 36 -1.12 -5.96 2.66
N GLU A 37 -1.28 -5.06 3.62
CA GLU A 37 -0.65 -5.11 4.94
C GLU A 37 -1.75 -5.00 6.01
N ALA A 38 -1.64 -5.79 7.07
CA ALA A 38 -2.57 -5.77 8.19
C ALA A 38 -1.87 -5.25 9.45
N GLN A 39 -2.50 -4.30 10.10
CA GLN A 39 -2.07 -3.63 11.33
C GLN A 39 -3.31 -3.41 12.21
N VAL A 40 -3.12 -2.74 13.35
CA VAL A 40 -4.21 -2.39 14.26
C VAL A 40 -4.21 -0.88 14.48
N TYR A 41 -5.39 -0.27 14.44
CA TYR A 41 -5.59 1.06 14.99
C TYR A 41 -5.97 0.95 16.46
N ASP A 42 -5.04 1.29 17.35
CA ASP A 42 -5.26 1.34 18.80
C ASP A 42 -5.92 2.67 19.13
N ARG A 43 -7.19 2.62 19.56
CA ARG A 43 -8.00 3.80 19.89
C ARG A 43 -7.53 4.48 21.18
N GLN A 44 -6.93 3.75 22.11
CA GLN A 44 -6.40 4.33 23.35
C GLN A 44 -5.13 5.15 23.07
N LYS A 45 -4.27 4.64 22.19
CA LYS A 45 -3.06 5.36 21.75
C LYS A 45 -3.37 6.40 20.66
N GLY A 46 -4.51 6.28 19.98
CA GLY A 46 -4.87 7.09 18.82
C GLY A 46 -3.93 6.87 17.62
N ALA A 47 -3.34 5.67 17.51
CA ALA A 47 -2.24 5.39 16.57
C ALA A 47 -2.40 4.03 15.89
N VAL A 48 -1.82 3.90 14.70
CA VAL A 48 -1.66 2.61 14.03
C VAL A 48 -0.40 1.95 14.56
N VAL A 49 -0.53 0.71 15.04
CA VAL A 49 0.53 -0.07 15.67
C VAL A 49 0.58 -1.47 15.07
N ALA A 50 1.70 -2.17 15.28
CA ALA A 50 1.76 -3.60 15.00
C ALA A 50 0.77 -4.35 15.90
N MET A 51 0.29 -5.52 15.44
CA MET A 51 -0.75 -6.28 16.16
C MET A 51 -0.31 -6.69 17.58
N ASP A 52 0.97 -7.03 17.75
CA ASP A 52 1.60 -7.42 19.01
C ASP A 52 1.87 -6.24 19.96
N GLU A 53 1.80 -5.00 19.46
CA GLU A 53 1.99 -3.77 20.24
C GLU A 53 0.66 -3.13 20.70
N ALA A 54 -0.48 -3.67 20.29
CA ALA A 54 -1.79 -3.14 20.65
C ALA A 54 -2.07 -3.30 22.15
N SER A 55 -2.62 -2.26 22.80
CA SER A 55 -2.90 -2.28 24.25
C SER A 55 -3.94 -3.34 24.65
N ASP A 56 -4.85 -3.64 23.73
CA ASP A 56 -6.01 -4.51 23.95
C ASP A 56 -6.34 -5.24 22.65
N PRO A 57 -5.75 -6.43 22.41
CA PRO A 57 -6.02 -7.19 21.20
C PRO A 57 -7.41 -7.85 21.19
N TYR A 58 -8.23 -7.67 22.24
CA TYR A 58 -9.55 -8.31 22.36
C TYR A 58 -10.67 -7.58 21.59
N GLY A 59 -10.34 -6.58 20.79
CA GLY A 59 -11.31 -5.89 19.92
C GLY A 59 -12.11 -4.77 20.59
N MET A 60 -11.98 -4.55 21.90
CA MET A 60 -12.74 -3.50 22.59
C MET A 60 -12.23 -2.10 22.28
N ASN A 61 -10.91 -1.95 22.08
CA ASN A 61 -10.27 -0.66 21.85
C ASN A 61 -9.43 -0.62 20.57
N VAL A 62 -9.63 -1.59 19.69
CA VAL A 62 -8.84 -1.75 18.48
C VAL A 62 -9.74 -1.96 17.26
N ASP A 63 -9.33 -1.39 16.13
CA ASP A 63 -9.87 -1.71 14.82
C ASP A 63 -8.79 -2.39 13.98
N ALA A 64 -9.19 -3.35 13.14
CA ALA A 64 -8.27 -3.89 12.15
C ALA A 64 -8.01 -2.81 11.08
N PHE A 65 -6.74 -2.48 10.87
CA PHE A 65 -6.30 -1.47 9.92
C PHE A 65 -5.58 -2.17 8.76
N ILE A 66 -6.23 -2.20 7.58
CA ILE A 66 -5.65 -2.80 6.38
C ILE A 66 -5.21 -1.70 5.43
N VAL A 67 -3.93 -1.71 5.06
CA VAL A 67 -3.39 -0.81 4.04
C VAL A 67 -3.20 -1.57 2.74
N VAL A 68 -3.84 -1.07 1.68
CA VAL A 68 -3.63 -1.58 0.32
C VAL A 68 -2.73 -0.60 -0.43
N LYS A 69 -1.61 -1.07 -0.94
CA LYS A 69 -0.74 -0.28 -1.83
C LYS A 69 -1.09 -0.59 -3.28
N VAL A 70 -1.46 0.44 -4.02
CA VAL A 70 -1.68 0.41 -5.47
C VAL A 70 -0.50 1.12 -6.13
N GLN A 71 0.20 0.44 -7.04
CA GLN A 71 1.32 0.99 -7.78
C GLN A 71 0.89 1.33 -9.21
N GLY A 72 1.46 2.39 -9.78
CA GLY A 72 1.11 2.93 -11.09
C GLY A 72 0.37 4.26 -10.99
N THR A 73 0.03 4.82 -12.14
CA THR A 73 -0.73 6.09 -12.24
C THR A 73 -2.07 5.84 -12.90
N TYR A 74 -3.06 6.67 -12.58
CA TYR A 74 -4.39 6.58 -13.18
C TYR A 74 -5.06 7.94 -13.23
N GLU A 75 -5.38 8.39 -14.45
CA GLU A 75 -6.19 9.57 -14.74
C GLU A 75 -7.21 9.22 -15.83
N GLY A 76 -8.08 8.25 -15.55
CA GLY A 76 -9.13 7.83 -16.50
C GLY A 76 -10.48 8.46 -16.15
N ASP A 77 -11.34 8.59 -17.17
CA ASP A 77 -12.69 9.18 -17.03
C ASP A 77 -13.64 8.34 -16.16
N ALA A 78 -13.37 7.04 -16.00
CA ALA A 78 -14.18 6.14 -15.18
C ALA A 78 -13.38 5.68 -13.95
N PRO A 79 -13.91 5.75 -12.73
CA PRO A 79 -13.12 5.45 -11.54
C PRO A 79 -12.76 3.96 -11.42
N LEU A 80 -11.62 3.69 -10.79
CA LEU A 80 -11.28 2.34 -10.34
C LEU A 80 -12.10 1.98 -9.10
N LYS A 81 -12.39 0.70 -8.92
CA LYS A 81 -13.00 0.16 -7.72
C LYS A 81 -12.00 -0.74 -7.00
N LEU A 82 -11.76 -0.44 -5.73
CA LEU A 82 -10.95 -1.25 -4.84
C LEU A 82 -11.85 -1.90 -3.80
N LYS A 83 -12.10 -3.21 -3.95
CA LYS A 83 -12.92 -3.99 -3.04
C LYS A 83 -12.02 -4.77 -2.09
N LEU A 84 -12.27 -4.66 -0.79
CA LEU A 84 -11.65 -5.48 0.24
C LEU A 84 -12.69 -6.41 0.84
N VAL A 85 -12.33 -7.68 1.01
CA VAL A 85 -13.12 -8.71 1.70
C VAL A 85 -12.22 -9.35 2.73
N ALA A 86 -12.54 -9.19 4.02
CA ALA A 86 -11.89 -9.90 5.12
C ALA A 86 -12.84 -10.98 5.64
N SER A 87 -12.36 -12.19 5.89
CA SER A 87 -13.19 -13.28 6.42
C SER A 87 -12.39 -14.27 7.26
N ALA A 88 -13.05 -14.88 8.23
CA ALA A 88 -12.56 -16.03 8.97
C ALA A 88 -13.59 -17.17 8.98
N PRO A 89 -13.14 -18.44 8.95
CA PRO A 89 -14.03 -19.59 9.12
C PRO A 89 -14.53 -19.70 10.56
N LYS A 90 -15.45 -20.64 10.80
CA LYS A 90 -15.81 -21.04 12.17
C LYS A 90 -14.58 -21.68 12.82
N GLU A 91 -14.31 -21.33 14.08
CA GLU A 91 -13.21 -21.88 14.88
C GLU A 91 -13.74 -22.37 16.23
N SER A 92 -13.12 -23.41 16.78
CA SER A 92 -13.36 -23.90 18.14
C SER A 92 -12.01 -24.01 18.84
N SER A 93 -11.91 -23.50 20.07
CA SER A 93 -10.70 -23.51 20.90
C SER A 93 -11.04 -23.79 22.36
N GLU A 94 -10.04 -23.92 23.23
CA GLU A 94 -10.27 -24.08 24.68
C GLU A 94 -11.02 -22.89 25.28
N ALA A 95 -10.81 -21.69 24.74
CA ALA A 95 -11.53 -20.46 25.11
C ALA A 95 -12.98 -20.40 24.56
N GLY A 96 -13.41 -21.40 23.79
CA GLY A 96 -14.76 -21.52 23.25
C GLY A 96 -14.88 -21.46 21.73
N ASP A 97 -16.13 -21.46 21.26
CA ASP A 97 -16.52 -21.44 19.86
C ASP A 97 -16.60 -20.00 19.31
N ARG A 98 -16.04 -19.79 18.13
CA ARG A 98 -16.10 -18.53 17.37
C ARG A 98 -16.82 -18.75 16.05
N ALA A 99 -17.81 -17.91 15.77
CA ALA A 99 -18.58 -17.98 14.54
C ALA A 99 -17.73 -17.53 13.32
N ALA A 100 -18.03 -18.12 12.16
CA ALA A 100 -17.49 -17.61 10.90
C ALA A 100 -17.96 -16.17 10.67
N TRP A 101 -17.10 -15.32 10.12
CA TRP A 101 -17.43 -13.93 9.84
C TRP A 101 -16.85 -13.45 8.51
N LYS A 102 -17.47 -12.41 7.95
CA LYS A 102 -17.06 -11.78 6.69
C LYS A 102 -17.43 -10.30 6.68
N VAL A 103 -16.46 -9.45 6.37
CA VAL A 103 -16.64 -8.01 6.18
C VAL A 103 -16.24 -7.65 4.76
N THR A 104 -17.00 -6.77 4.11
CA THR A 104 -16.70 -6.27 2.77
C THR A 104 -16.76 -4.75 2.77
N GLN A 105 -15.73 -4.11 2.22
CA GLN A 105 -15.69 -2.68 1.97
C GLN A 105 -15.28 -2.43 0.51
N THR A 106 -15.74 -1.31 -0.06
CA THR A 106 -15.36 -0.91 -1.41
C THR A 106 -15.03 0.58 -1.42
N ARG A 107 -13.93 0.93 -2.07
CA ARG A 107 -13.50 2.31 -2.31
C ARG A 107 -13.53 2.59 -3.81
N THR A 108 -13.93 3.79 -4.15
CA THR A 108 -13.88 4.32 -5.52
C THR A 108 -12.64 5.22 -5.60
N LEU A 109 -11.73 4.92 -6.52
CA LEU A 109 -10.49 5.68 -6.73
C LEU A 109 -10.63 6.44 -8.06
N HIS A 110 -10.76 7.77 -7.97
CA HIS A 110 -10.87 8.63 -9.14
C HIS A 110 -9.52 8.95 -9.77
N ALA A 111 -8.47 9.01 -8.95
CA ALA A 111 -7.10 9.20 -9.38
C ALA A 111 -6.16 8.41 -8.47
N LEU A 112 -4.94 8.15 -8.94
CA LEU A 112 -3.84 7.62 -8.15
C LEU A 112 -2.73 8.68 -8.04
N ALA A 113 -1.93 8.60 -6.98
CA ALA A 113 -0.83 9.51 -6.75
C ALA A 113 0.16 9.52 -7.92
N GLU A 114 0.60 10.72 -8.31
CA GLU A 114 1.52 10.96 -9.44
C GLU A 114 2.88 10.27 -9.25
N ASN A 115 3.31 10.10 -8.00
CA ASN A 115 4.56 9.40 -7.64
C ASN A 115 4.48 7.87 -7.83
N GLY A 116 3.34 7.36 -8.30
CA GLY A 116 3.16 5.97 -8.69
C GLY A 116 2.89 5.01 -7.52
N THR A 117 2.70 5.46 -6.28
CA THR A 117 2.24 4.60 -5.18
C THR A 117 1.14 5.28 -4.37
N THR A 118 -0.04 4.70 -4.37
CA THR A 118 -1.19 5.14 -3.58
C THR A 118 -1.46 4.15 -2.46
N GLN A 119 -1.53 4.65 -1.22
CA GLN A 119 -1.95 3.85 -0.07
C GLN A 119 -3.43 4.10 0.19
N VAL A 120 -4.22 3.03 0.25
CA VAL A 120 -5.66 3.10 0.52
C VAL A 120 -5.95 2.37 1.83
N PRO A 121 -6.26 3.10 2.92
CA PRO A 121 -6.56 2.50 4.20
C PRO A 121 -8.01 2.00 4.29
N PHE A 122 -8.18 0.89 5.00
CA PHE A 122 -9.46 0.30 5.38
C PHE A 122 -9.46 0.07 6.89
N LEU A 123 -10.48 0.60 7.57
CA LEU A 123 -10.76 0.32 8.97
C LEU A 123 -11.92 -0.67 9.03
N LEU A 124 -11.70 -1.79 9.71
CA LEU A 124 -12.67 -2.86 9.89
C LEU A 124 -12.89 -3.10 11.39
N PRO A 125 -14.10 -3.49 11.81
CA PRO A 125 -14.30 -3.99 13.17
C PRO A 125 -13.33 -5.14 13.45
N TYR A 126 -12.62 -5.08 14.57
CA TYR A 126 -11.73 -6.16 14.96
C TYR A 126 -12.55 -7.34 15.48
N ALA A 127 -12.44 -8.48 14.81
CA ALA A 127 -13.04 -9.74 15.23
C ALA A 127 -11.92 -10.79 15.25
N CYS A 128 -11.56 -11.27 16.44
CA CYS A 128 -10.42 -12.17 16.60
C CYS A 128 -10.68 -13.52 15.90
N ALA A 129 -9.64 -14.07 15.28
CA ALA A 129 -9.62 -15.38 14.64
C ALA A 129 -8.16 -15.78 14.36
N SER A 130 -7.83 -17.05 14.56
CA SER A 130 -6.49 -17.57 14.25
C SER A 130 -6.16 -17.58 12.74
N GLN A 131 -7.19 -17.57 11.89
CA GLN A 131 -7.06 -17.55 10.44
C GLN A 131 -7.99 -16.52 9.81
N VAL A 132 -7.40 -15.44 9.29
CA VAL A 132 -8.09 -14.37 8.57
C VAL A 132 -7.57 -14.30 7.15
N LYS A 133 -8.50 -14.37 6.20
CA LYS A 133 -8.21 -14.18 4.77
C LYS A 133 -8.68 -12.79 4.33
N VAL A 134 -7.76 -11.97 3.88
CA VAL A 134 -8.03 -10.64 3.30
C VAL A 134 -7.82 -10.72 1.80
N THR A 135 -8.89 -10.61 1.04
CA THR A 135 -8.86 -10.56 -0.43
C THR A 135 -9.17 -9.15 -0.90
N VAL A 136 -8.29 -8.61 -1.74
CA VAL A 136 -8.42 -7.28 -2.32
C VAL A 136 -8.51 -7.41 -3.83
N THR A 137 -9.49 -6.76 -4.44
CA THR A 137 -9.70 -6.75 -5.88
C THR A 137 -9.72 -5.31 -6.40
N LEU A 138 -8.87 -5.03 -7.40
CA LEU A 138 -8.86 -3.77 -8.13
C LEU A 138 -9.52 -4.00 -9.50
N THR A 139 -10.55 -3.22 -9.83
CA THR A 139 -11.24 -3.29 -11.12
C THR A 139 -11.42 -1.91 -11.73
N GLY A 140 -11.39 -1.85 -13.06
CA GLY A 140 -11.61 -0.63 -13.84
C GLY A 140 -11.49 -0.91 -15.34
N PRO A 141 -11.59 0.12 -16.19
CA PRO A 141 -11.42 -0.03 -17.63
C PRO A 141 -10.06 -0.67 -17.97
N GLY A 142 -10.08 -1.88 -18.52
CA GLY A 142 -8.86 -2.63 -18.85
C GLY A 142 -7.99 -3.06 -17.65
N ILE A 143 -8.50 -2.94 -16.42
CA ILE A 143 -7.79 -3.28 -15.18
C ILE A 143 -8.61 -4.32 -14.41
N LYS A 144 -7.99 -5.46 -14.09
CA LYS A 144 -8.53 -6.46 -13.19
C LYS A 144 -7.37 -7.15 -12.48
N GLY A 145 -7.24 -6.91 -11.18
CA GLY A 145 -6.22 -7.52 -10.34
C GLY A 145 -6.82 -7.98 -9.02
N SER A 146 -6.23 -9.03 -8.44
CA SER A 146 -6.60 -9.52 -7.11
C SER A 146 -5.34 -9.86 -6.32
N LYS A 147 -5.35 -9.59 -5.02
CA LYS A 147 -4.29 -9.99 -4.10
C LYS A 147 -4.91 -10.50 -2.81
N THR A 148 -4.30 -11.53 -2.23
CA THR A 148 -4.75 -12.11 -0.97
C THR A 148 -3.62 -12.01 0.05
N LEU A 149 -4.00 -11.71 1.28
CA LEU A 149 -3.17 -11.80 2.47
C LEU A 149 -3.86 -12.80 3.42
N ASP A 150 -3.15 -13.86 3.76
CA ASP A 150 -3.52 -14.73 4.87
C ASP A 150 -2.80 -14.21 6.13
N THR A 151 -3.55 -13.97 7.19
CA THR A 151 -3.08 -13.37 8.44
C THR A 151 -3.88 -13.94 9.62
N ALA A 152 -3.65 -13.43 10.83
CA ALA A 152 -4.40 -13.77 12.02
C ALA A 152 -4.76 -12.48 12.76
N PHE A 153 -5.92 -12.48 13.41
CA PHE A 153 -6.29 -11.44 14.37
C PHE A 153 -6.29 -12.13 15.75
N PRO A 154 -5.17 -12.09 16.49
CA PRO A 154 -5.03 -12.84 17.73
C PRO A 154 -6.20 -12.58 18.67
N CYS A 155 -6.79 -13.67 19.15
CA CYS A 155 -7.57 -13.64 20.37
C CYS A 155 -6.58 -13.69 21.52
N ALA A 156 -6.82 -12.98 22.61
CA ALA A 156 -6.06 -13.28 23.80
C ALA A 156 -6.79 -14.37 24.59
N GLU A 157 -5.99 -15.35 25.01
CA GLU A 157 -6.40 -16.61 25.63
C GLU A 157 -6.44 -16.49 27.15
#